data_AF-A0A557ZVR8-F1
#
_entry.id   AF-A0A557ZVR8-F1
#
_cell.length_a   1.000
_cell.length_b   1.000
_cell.length_c   1.000
_cell.angle_alpha   90.00
_cell.angle_beta   90.00
_cell.angle_gamma   90.00
#
_symmetry.space_group_name_H-M   'P 1'
#
loop_
_entity.id
_entity.type
_entity.pdbx_description
1 polymer ?
#
loop_
_entity_poly.entity_id
_entity_poly.type
_entity_poly.pdbx_seq_one_letter_code
_entity_poly.pdbx_strand_id
1 'polypeptide(L)'
;LHHVRKLVETGFLEPQPARRGNRGAKEIPYLSTGLSWQLDGIGEELAEAMLEAYLAEITEVPAGHLKQTRLVVRLSPEEFEEFTTRLDDLFEEYVAKPPREGTEGTAIYLATYPSR
;
A
#
# COMPACT_ATOMS: atom_id res chain seq x y z
N LEU A 1 3.64 -0.14 -22.19
CA LEU A 1 3.43 -1.44 -21.50
C LEU A 1 4.71 -2.08 -20.92
N HIS A 2 5.89 -1.45 -20.97
CA HIS A 2 7.10 -2.08 -20.41
C HIS A 2 6.99 -2.29 -18.88
N HIS A 3 6.68 -1.24 -18.12
CA HIS A 3 6.55 -1.33 -16.66
C HIS A 3 5.42 -2.28 -16.21
N VAL A 4 4.26 -2.22 -16.85
CA VAL A 4 3.13 -3.13 -16.57
C VAL A 4 3.53 -4.59 -16.75
N ARG A 5 4.26 -4.93 -17.82
CA ARG A 5 4.74 -6.31 -18.00
C ARG A 5 5.66 -6.75 -16.88
N LYS A 6 6.62 -5.91 -16.48
CA LYS A 6 7.52 -6.21 -15.36
C LYS A 6 6.73 -6.43 -14.05
N LEU A 7 5.72 -5.61 -13.79
CA LEU A 7 4.87 -5.75 -12.60
C LEU A 7 4.01 -7.02 -12.63
N VAL A 8 3.55 -7.46 -13.81
CA VAL A 8 2.88 -8.76 -13.96
C VAL A 8 3.87 -9.91 -13.76
N GLU A 9 5.04 -9.83 -14.39
CA GLU A 9 6.10 -10.85 -14.27
C GLU A 9 6.56 -11.04 -12.82
N THR A 10 6.50 -9.98 -12.00
CA THR A 10 6.87 -9.99 -10.58
C THR A 10 5.68 -10.21 -9.64
N GLY A 11 4.48 -10.42 -10.16
CA GLY A 11 3.29 -10.73 -9.36
C GLY A 11 2.64 -9.55 -8.65
N PHE A 12 3.06 -8.31 -8.92
CA PHE A 12 2.42 -7.10 -8.37
C PHE A 12 1.09 -6.77 -9.06
N LEU A 13 0.93 -7.20 -10.32
CA LEU A 13 -0.28 -6.97 -11.10
C LEU A 13 -0.85 -8.26 -11.70
N GLU A 14 -2.17 -8.41 -11.64
CA GLU A 14 -2.89 -9.51 -12.28
C GLU A 14 -3.70 -8.99 -13.49
N PRO A 15 -3.45 -9.51 -14.71
CA PRO A 15 -4.22 -9.14 -15.89
C PRO A 15 -5.66 -9.65 -15.80
N GLN A 16 -6.62 -8.79 -16.11
CA GLN A 16 -8.05 -9.10 -16.14
C GLN A 16 -8.52 -9.46 -17.55
N PRO A 17 -9.72 -10.04 -17.70
CA PRO A 17 -10.29 -10.33 -19.01
C PRO A 17 -10.32 -9.10 -19.93
N ALA A 18 -9.92 -9.29 -21.18
CA ALA A 18 -9.88 -8.19 -22.14
C ALA A 18 -11.29 -7.67 -22.44
N ARG A 19 -11.44 -6.34 -22.49
CA ARG A 19 -12.70 -5.65 -22.79
C ARG A 19 -12.56 -4.69 -23.97
N ARG A 20 -13.69 -4.25 -24.53
CA ARG A 20 -13.72 -3.20 -25.55
C ARG A 20 -13.82 -1.82 -24.87
N GLY A 21 -12.88 -0.95 -25.17
CA GLY A 21 -12.88 0.44 -24.74
C GLY A 21 -13.80 1.33 -25.58
N ASN A 22 -13.92 2.61 -25.19
CA ASN A 22 -14.89 3.59 -25.73
C ASN A 22 -14.84 3.82 -27.26
N ARG A 23 -13.79 3.38 -27.96
CA ARG A 23 -13.63 3.49 -29.42
C ARG A 23 -13.34 2.16 -30.12
N GLY A 24 -13.71 1.04 -29.50
CA GLY A 24 -13.47 -0.31 -30.03
C GLY A 24 -12.04 -0.82 -29.82
N ALA A 25 -11.19 -0.06 -29.12
CA ALA A 25 -9.87 -0.50 -28.70
C ALA A 25 -9.98 -1.72 -27.77
N LYS A 26 -9.08 -2.69 -27.91
CA LYS A 26 -8.96 -3.82 -26.97
C LYS A 26 -8.15 -3.37 -25.75
N GLU A 27 -8.78 -3.39 -24.58
CA GLU A 27 -8.16 -3.05 -23.31
C GLU A 27 -7.98 -4.31 -22.46
N ILE A 28 -6.87 -4.39 -21.73
CA ILE A 28 -6.62 -5.41 -20.70
C ILE A 28 -6.44 -4.63 -19.39
N PRO A 29 -7.44 -4.66 -18.47
CA PRO A 29 -7.27 -4.07 -17.15
C PRO A 29 -6.27 -4.88 -16.31
N TYR A 30 -5.66 -4.24 -15.32
CA TYR A 30 -4.72 -4.89 -14.38
C TYR A 30 -5.14 -4.53 -12.96
N LEU A 31 -5.23 -5.53 -12.08
CA LEU A 31 -5.48 -5.33 -10.65
C LEU A 31 -4.19 -5.46 -9.86
N SER A 32 -4.03 -4.63 -8.82
CA SER A 32 -2.98 -4.85 -7.83
C SER A 32 -3.28 -6.12 -7.04
N THR A 33 -2.25 -6.92 -6.79
CA THR A 33 -2.35 -8.14 -5.97
C THR A 33 -2.17 -7.85 -4.48
N GLY A 34 -1.79 -6.62 -4.12
CA GLY A 34 -1.42 -6.25 -2.75
C GLY A 34 -0.01 -6.67 -2.34
N LEU A 35 0.76 -7.36 -3.20
CA LEU A 35 2.10 -7.90 -2.87
C LEU A 35 3.06 -6.85 -2.28
N SER A 36 2.88 -5.58 -2.62
CA SER A 36 3.71 -4.47 -2.13
C SER A 36 3.71 -4.32 -0.61
N TRP A 37 2.66 -4.73 0.10
CA TRP A 37 2.58 -4.55 1.55
C TRP A 37 3.29 -5.67 2.33
N GLN A 38 3.55 -6.81 1.69
CA GLN A 38 4.25 -7.97 2.27
C GLN A 38 5.76 -7.95 1.97
N LEU A 39 6.30 -6.81 1.52
CA LEU A 39 7.71 -6.67 1.20
C LEU A 39 8.54 -6.48 2.47
N ASP A 40 9.28 -7.51 2.86
CA ASP A 40 10.26 -7.46 3.94
C ASP A 40 11.65 -7.02 3.45
N GLY A 41 12.48 -6.54 4.37
CA GLY A 41 13.91 -6.29 4.09
C GLY A 41 14.16 -5.18 3.07
N ILE A 42 13.33 -4.13 3.14
CA ILE A 42 13.35 -2.97 2.23
C ILE A 42 14.72 -2.26 2.32
N GLY A 43 15.43 -2.18 1.19
CA GLY A 43 16.63 -1.37 1.07
C GLY A 43 16.33 0.13 1.01
N GLU A 44 17.34 0.97 1.26
CA GLU A 44 17.19 2.44 1.36
C GLU A 44 16.51 3.07 0.15
N GLU A 45 16.90 2.68 -1.07
CA GLU A 45 16.30 3.19 -2.32
C GLU A 45 14.80 2.91 -2.44
N LEU A 46 14.35 1.75 -1.97
CA LEU A 46 12.92 1.38 -2.03
C LEU A 46 12.13 2.12 -0.94
N ALA A 47 12.73 2.34 0.24
CA ALA A 47 12.10 3.13 1.29
C ALA A 47 11.90 4.59 0.86
N GLU A 48 12.89 5.18 0.17
CA GLU A 48 12.77 6.52 -0.42
C GLU A 48 11.65 6.56 -1.47
N ALA A 49 11.63 5.61 -2.41
CA ALA A 49 10.57 5.54 -3.42
C ALA A 49 9.17 5.37 -2.83
N MET A 50 9.02 4.59 -1.75
CA MET A 50 7.74 4.44 -1.03
C MET A 50 7.29 5.75 -0.36
N LEU A 51 8.23 6.49 0.25
CA LEU A 51 7.93 7.79 0.83
C LEU A 51 7.52 8.80 -0.24
N GLU A 52 8.23 8.86 -1.36
CA GLU A 52 7.90 9.74 -2.48
C GLU A 52 6.51 9.42 -3.05
N ALA A 53 6.19 8.13 -3.22
CA ALA A 53 4.87 7.69 -3.68
C ALA A 53 3.76 8.14 -2.72
N TYR A 54 3.94 7.92 -1.42
CA TYR A 54 3.01 8.40 -0.39
C TYR A 54 2.82 9.92 -0.46
N LEU A 55 3.91 10.68 -0.54
CA LEU A 55 3.84 12.14 -0.63
C LEU A 55 3.09 12.60 -1.87
N ALA A 56 3.32 11.97 -3.02
CA ALA A 56 2.58 12.25 -4.24
C ALA A 56 1.08 11.98 -4.07
N GLU A 57 0.70 10.83 -3.51
CA GLU A 57 -0.71 10.46 -3.29
C GLU A 57 -1.43 11.46 -2.38
N ILE A 58 -0.83 11.85 -1.25
CA ILE A 58 -1.51 12.76 -0.31
C ILE A 58 -1.69 14.18 -0.87
N THR A 59 -0.91 14.60 -1.87
CA THR A 59 -1.15 15.90 -2.53
C THR A 59 -2.44 15.92 -3.34
N GLU A 60 -2.96 14.76 -3.75
CA GLU A 60 -4.22 14.64 -4.49
C GLU A 60 -5.43 14.49 -3.56
N VAL A 61 -5.21 14.25 -2.26
CA VAL A 61 -6.28 14.07 -1.27
C VAL A 61 -6.96 15.42 -0.98
N PRO A 62 -8.31 15.52 -1.10
CA PRO A 62 -9.02 16.75 -0.78
C PRO A 62 -8.78 17.23 0.65
N ALA A 63 -8.77 18.55 0.84
CA ALA A 63 -8.61 19.16 2.15
C ALA A 63 -9.62 18.58 3.17
N GLY A 64 -9.13 18.28 4.37
CA GLY A 64 -9.94 17.71 5.46
C GLY A 64 -10.19 16.19 5.39
N HIS A 65 -9.77 15.50 4.32
CA HIS A 65 -9.90 14.04 4.21
C HIS A 65 -8.65 13.31 4.72
N LEU A 66 -7.48 13.97 4.67
CA LEU A 66 -6.26 13.46 5.27
C LEU A 66 -6.33 13.58 6.80
N LYS A 67 -6.38 12.44 7.50
CA LYS A 67 -6.26 12.35 8.95
C LYS A 67 -4.87 11.84 9.31
N GLN A 68 -4.16 12.57 10.18
CA GLN A 68 -2.80 12.24 10.57
C GLN A 68 -2.65 12.27 12.09
N THR A 69 -1.88 11.34 12.62
CA THR A 69 -1.50 11.29 14.02
C THR A 69 0.01 11.11 14.12
N ARG A 70 0.68 11.95 14.92
CA ARG A 70 2.08 11.77 15.30
C ARG A 70 2.14 11.61 16.81
N LEU A 71 2.80 10.54 17.26
CA LEU A 71 3.01 10.26 18.68
C LEU A 71 4.45 9.86 18.95
N VAL A 72 4.85 9.93 20.21
CA VAL A 72 6.11 9.39 20.71
C VAL A 72 5.78 8.47 21.88
N VAL A 73 6.19 7.21 21.79
CA VAL A 73 6.07 6.22 22.85
C VAL A 73 7.46 5.81 23.32
N ARG A 74 7.55 5.42 24.60
CA ARG A 74 8.78 4.84 25.17
C ARG A 74 8.48 3.39 25.47
N LEU A 75 9.07 2.51 24.67
CA LEU A 75 8.89 1.06 24.75
C LEU A 75 10.27 0.42 24.96
N SER A 76 10.35 -0.64 25.74
CA SER A 76 11.50 -1.54 25.73
C SER A 76 11.62 -2.23 24.35
N PRO A 77 12.75 -2.86 24.02
CA PRO A 77 12.87 -3.65 22.80
C PRO A 77 11.79 -4.71 22.65
N GLU A 78 11.45 -5.42 23.74
CA GLU A 78 10.43 -6.46 23.77
C GLU A 78 9.03 -5.88 23.59
N GLU A 79 8.74 -4.74 24.22
CA GLU A 79 7.46 -4.03 24.04
C GLU A 79 7.30 -3.48 22.61
N PHE A 80 8.42 -3.09 21.98
CA PHE A 80 8.40 -2.63 20.59
C PHE A 80 8.13 -3.78 19.61
N GLU A 81 8.74 -4.95 19.84
CA GLU A 81 8.47 -6.16 19.05
C GLU A 81 7.00 -6.60 19.19
N GLU A 82 6.46 -6.62 20.42
CA GLU A 82 5.03 -6.90 20.64
C GLU A 82 4.14 -5.90 19.89
N PHE A 83 4.49 -4.60 19.96
CA PHE A 83 3.74 -3.55 19.28
C PHE A 83 3.71 -3.75 17.76
N THR A 84 4.85 -4.07 17.13
CA THR A 84 4.93 -4.29 15.68
C THR A 84 4.14 -5.54 15.28
N THR A 85 4.29 -6.66 16.01
CA THR A 85 3.54 -7.88 15.71
C THR A 85 2.03 -7.65 15.77
N ARG A 86 1.54 -6.92 16.78
CA ARG A 86 0.11 -6.63 16.90
C ARG A 86 -0.42 -5.70 15.79
N LEU A 87 0.42 -4.81 15.25
CA LEU A 87 0.05 -3.98 14.10
C LEU A 87 0.00 -4.82 12.82
N ASP A 88 0.97 -5.71 12.62
CA ASP A 88 1.00 -6.60 11.46
C ASP A 88 -0.22 -7.52 11.46
N ASP A 89 -0.52 -8.18 12.59
CA ASP A 89 -1.72 -9.00 12.76
C ASP A 89 -3.01 -8.22 12.44
N LEU A 90 -3.07 -6.95 12.88
CA LEU A 90 -4.21 -6.08 12.61
C LEU A 90 -4.33 -5.76 11.11
N PHE A 91 -3.22 -5.46 10.44
CA PHE A 91 -3.23 -5.20 9.00
C PHE A 91 -3.60 -6.45 8.21
N GLU A 92 -3.06 -7.62 8.54
CA GLU A 92 -3.43 -8.89 7.95
C GLU A 92 -4.94 -9.16 8.11
N GLU A 93 -5.51 -8.90 9.30
CA GLU A 93 -6.94 -9.09 9.55
C GLU A 93 -7.80 -8.30 8.56
N TYR A 94 -7.46 -7.05 8.27
CA TYR A 94 -8.26 -6.19 7.40
C TYR A 94 -7.95 -6.38 5.91
N VAL A 95 -6.71 -6.70 5.53
CA VAL A 95 -6.36 -7.04 4.15
C VAL A 95 -7.06 -8.33 3.72
N ALA A 96 -7.20 -9.30 4.62
CA ALA A 96 -7.89 -10.56 4.35
C ALA A 96 -9.41 -10.42 4.18
N LYS A 97 -10.01 -9.28 4.55
CA LYS A 97 -11.47 -9.08 4.41
C LYS A 97 -11.84 -8.89 2.94
N PRO A 98 -12.86 -9.60 2.43
CA PRO A 98 -13.29 -9.42 1.06
C PRO A 98 -13.80 -7.98 0.87
N PRO A 99 -13.47 -7.33 -0.25
CA PRO A 99 -13.98 -5.99 -0.54
C PRO A 99 -15.51 -6.03 -0.61
N ARG A 100 -16.16 -5.04 0.00
CA ARG A 100 -17.62 -4.88 -0.09
C ARG A 100 -17.96 -3.92 -1.21
N GLU A 101 -19.00 -4.21 -1.96
CA GLU A 101 -19.48 -3.29 -2.98
C GLU A 101 -19.82 -1.93 -2.37
N GLY A 102 -19.37 -0.86 -3.02
CA GLY A 102 -19.64 0.52 -2.59
C GLY A 102 -18.77 1.03 -1.44
N THR A 103 -17.75 0.29 -0.99
CA THR A 103 -16.78 0.81 -0.01
C THR A 103 -15.57 1.45 -0.70
N GLU A 104 -15.18 2.62 -0.22
CA GLU A 104 -13.95 3.29 -0.64
C GLU A 104 -12.73 2.65 0.02
N GLY A 105 -11.61 2.61 -0.72
CA GLY A 105 -10.33 2.15 -0.17
C GLY A 105 -9.79 3.14 0.85
N THR A 106 -9.27 2.64 1.97
CA THR A 106 -8.53 3.45 2.93
C THR A 106 -7.05 3.12 2.78
N ALA A 107 -6.25 4.09 2.33
CA ALA A 107 -4.80 3.96 2.27
C ALA A 107 -4.20 4.23 3.67
N ILE A 108 -3.23 3.40 4.07
CA ILE A 108 -2.51 3.53 5.35
C ILE A 108 -1.01 3.54 5.03
N TYR A 109 -0.32 4.59 5.47
CA TYR A 109 1.13 4.65 5.49
C TYR A 109 1.60 4.75 6.94
N LEU A 110 2.45 3.82 7.36
CA LEU A 110 3.03 3.78 8.70
C LEU A 110 4.55 3.81 8.60
N ALA A 111 5.17 4.70 9.37
CA ALA A 111 6.62 4.73 9.54
C ALA A 111 6.96 4.83 11.03
N THR A 112 7.91 4.01 11.47
CA THR A 112 8.48 4.06 12.81
C THR A 112 9.92 4.53 12.73
N TYR A 113 10.30 5.46 13.60
CA TYR A 113 11.67 5.99 13.68
C TYR A 113 12.00 6.37 15.12
N PRO A 114 13.28 6.34 15.52
CA PRO A 114 13.68 6.89 16.80
C PRO A 114 13.32 8.37 16.91
N SER A 115 12.43 8.73 17.83
CA SER A 115 12.22 10.14 18.17
C SER A 115 13.37 10.62 19.05
N ARG A 116 13.99 11.73 18.66
CA ARG A 116 14.83 12.53 19.56
C ARG A 116 13.97 13.31 20.55
#